data_AF-A0A5J4RAY7-F1
#
_entry.id   AF-A0A5J4RAY7-F1
#
_cell.length_a   1.000
_cell.length_b   1.000
_cell.length_c   1.000
_cell.angle_alpha   90.00
_cell.angle_beta   90.00
_cell.angle_gamma   90.00
#
_symmetry.space_group_name_H-M   'P 1'
#
loop_
_entity.id
_entity.type
_entity.pdbx_description
1 polymer ?
#
loop_
_entity_poly.entity_id
_entity_poly.type
_entity_poly.pdbx_seq_one_letter_code
_entity_poly.pdbx_strand_id
1 'polypeptide(L)'
;NDGQHHFSIKEIKPESQMPSLFDKEVIISLSDPDHDVTQIQNSFITLEFSMNLLFDNKFDQFSDAYKEGTYIFVGLKNSAELIREYVLYHRGKTIDGCLQNDATTESFIYNTIKPKSEKNNNKFVHSLYENIRGDDISCCGRYLSMKAISEALAPQQAVPYVMPVNFTVSIPLDDLLIFSALSEYPNSIFGDLKIKFKINPNAFLNY
;
A
#
# COMPACT_ATOMS: atom_id res chain seq x y z
N ASN A 1 -23.23 32.70 8.59
CA ASN A 1 -22.20 31.73 8.99
C ASN A 1 -21.73 31.00 7.75
N ASP A 2 -20.80 31.62 7.00
CA ASP A 2 -20.17 31.00 5.83
C ASP A 2 -19.13 29.99 6.32
N GLY A 3 -19.60 28.85 6.84
CA GLY A 3 -18.80 27.77 7.42
C GLY A 3 -17.81 27.18 6.42
N GLN A 4 -16.70 27.90 6.19
CA GLN A 4 -15.52 27.38 5.53
C GLN A 4 -14.94 26.32 6.47
N HIS A 5 -15.30 25.07 6.22
CA HIS A 5 -14.65 23.91 6.81
C HIS A 5 -13.22 23.87 6.27
N HIS A 6 -12.29 24.48 7.01
CA HIS A 6 -10.87 24.40 6.72
C HIS A 6 -10.40 23.00 7.12
N PHE A 7 -10.14 22.15 6.13
CA PHE A 7 -9.46 20.88 6.36
C PHE A 7 -7.94 21.12 6.34
N SER A 8 -7.25 20.62 7.35
CA SER A 8 -5.79 20.61 7.42
C SER A 8 -5.32 19.16 7.45
N ILE A 9 -4.35 18.85 6.58
CA ILE A 9 -3.76 17.53 6.45
C ILE A 9 -2.40 17.56 7.13
N LYS A 10 -2.13 16.57 7.98
CA LYS A 10 -0.85 16.41 8.67
C LYS A 10 -0.21 15.10 8.21
N GLU A 11 1.02 15.19 7.71
CA GLU A 11 1.85 14.00 7.44
C GLU A 11 2.61 13.61 8.71
N ILE A 12 2.54 12.33 9.09
CA ILE A 12 3.24 11.78 10.25
C ILE A 12 4.27 10.77 9.73
N LYS A 13 5.54 10.94 10.12
CA LYS A 13 6.60 9.97 9.80
C LYS A 13 6.55 8.80 10.79
N PRO A 14 6.92 7.57 10.35
CA PRO A 14 6.96 6.41 11.24
C PRO A 14 7.96 6.64 12.39
N GLU A 15 7.65 6.13 13.58
CA GLU A 15 8.54 6.22 14.75
C GLU A 15 9.70 5.22 14.64
N SER A 16 9.42 4.05 14.07
CA SER A 16 10.43 3.05 13.73
C SER A 16 10.98 3.30 12.33
N GLN A 17 12.26 3.02 12.10
CA GLN A 17 12.77 2.92 10.74
C GLN A 17 12.03 1.80 9.98
N MET A 18 11.71 2.06 8.71
CA MET A 18 11.13 1.03 7.85
C MET A 18 12.12 -0.13 7.74
N PRO A 19 11.76 -1.34 8.21
CA PRO A 19 12.70 -2.43 8.25
C PRO A 19 12.93 -2.99 6.84
N SER A 20 14.18 -3.36 6.55
CA SER A 20 14.52 -4.10 5.33
C SER A 20 14.00 -5.54 5.31
N LEU A 21 13.46 -6.02 6.44
CA LEU A 21 12.99 -7.39 6.64
C LEU A 21 11.49 -7.37 6.96
N PHE A 22 10.71 -8.18 6.25
CA PHE A 22 9.25 -8.20 6.33
C PHE A 22 8.69 -8.65 7.70
N ASP A 23 9.48 -9.36 8.50
CA ASP A 23 9.07 -9.84 9.84
C ASP A 23 9.27 -8.81 10.96
N LYS A 24 9.81 -7.64 10.65
CA LYS A 24 10.00 -6.57 11.64
C LYS A 24 8.77 -5.68 11.72
N GLU A 25 8.56 -5.19 12.93
CA GLU A 25 7.43 -4.31 13.24
C GLU A 25 7.71 -2.87 12.81
N VAL A 26 6.69 -2.24 12.22
CA VAL A 26 6.64 -0.81 11.93
C VAL A 26 5.65 -0.17 12.90
N ILE A 27 6.04 0.95 13.51
CA ILE A 27 5.21 1.74 14.42
C ILE A 27 4.96 3.11 13.79
N ILE A 28 3.69 3.45 13.63
CA ILE A 28 3.24 4.74 13.09
C ILE A 28 2.24 5.36 14.07
N SER A 29 2.46 6.62 14.41
CA SER A 29 1.50 7.41 15.16
C SER A 29 0.37 7.86 14.24
N LEU A 30 -0.88 7.64 14.67
CA LEU A 30 -2.10 8.01 13.96
C LEU A 30 -2.70 9.32 14.49
N SER A 31 -2.05 9.91 15.49
CA SER A 31 -2.40 11.17 16.14
C SER A 31 -1.17 12.06 16.25
N ASP A 32 -1.37 13.37 16.27
CA ASP A 32 -0.34 14.37 16.53
C ASP A 32 -0.81 15.27 17.69
N PRO A 33 0.05 15.58 18.68
CA PRO A 33 -0.36 16.33 19.87
C PRO A 33 -0.82 17.76 19.56
N ASP A 34 -0.38 18.31 18.43
CA ASP A 34 -0.72 19.68 18.00
C ASP A 34 -1.86 19.70 16.96
N HIS A 35 -2.36 18.52 16.54
CA HIS A 35 -3.36 18.40 15.48
C HIS A 35 -4.42 17.33 15.76
N ASP A 36 -5.63 17.79 16.06
CA ASP A 36 -6.79 16.90 16.25
C ASP A 36 -7.18 16.21 14.93
N VAL A 37 -7.15 14.87 14.93
CA VAL A 37 -7.72 14.07 13.84
C VAL A 37 -9.20 13.86 14.12
N THR A 38 -10.03 14.39 13.22
CA THR A 38 -11.50 14.31 13.27
C THR A 38 -12.08 13.37 12.21
N GLN A 39 -11.25 12.97 11.25
CA GLN A 39 -11.61 12.10 10.13
C GLN A 39 -10.55 11.01 9.92
N ILE A 40 -10.31 10.20 10.96
CA ILE A 40 -9.31 9.14 10.91
C ILE A 40 -9.58 8.14 9.77
N GLN A 41 -10.85 7.91 9.44
CA GLN A 41 -11.27 7.07 8.32
C GLN A 41 -10.80 7.57 6.94
N ASN A 42 -10.53 8.88 6.80
CA ASN A 42 -10.02 9.46 5.56
C ASN A 42 -8.49 9.46 5.49
N SER A 43 -7.83 8.95 6.54
CA SER A 43 -6.37 8.86 6.61
C SER A 43 -5.89 7.60 5.89
N PHE A 44 -4.65 7.64 5.42
CA PHE A 44 -4.02 6.53 4.73
C PHE A 44 -2.54 6.41 5.13
N ILE A 45 -2.03 5.19 5.11
CA ILE A 45 -0.60 4.88 5.26
C ILE A 45 0.01 4.81 3.87
N THR A 46 1.01 5.65 3.59
CA THR A 46 1.77 5.60 2.34
C THR A 46 3.08 4.86 2.55
N LEU A 47 3.36 3.89 1.67
CA LEU A 47 4.59 3.12 1.64
C LEU A 47 5.24 3.28 0.26
N GLU A 48 6.54 3.57 0.24
CA GLU A 48 7.36 3.54 -0.98
C GLU A 48 8.12 2.23 -1.05
N PHE A 49 7.78 1.39 -2.02
CA PHE A 49 8.45 0.12 -2.22
C PHE A 49 9.60 0.27 -3.20
N SER A 50 10.71 -0.37 -2.87
CA SER A 50 11.82 -0.63 -3.77
C SER A 50 12.10 -2.13 -3.77
N MET A 51 12.00 -2.75 -4.94
CA MET A 51 12.21 -4.18 -5.11
C MET A 51 13.04 -4.47 -6.35
N ASN A 52 13.61 -5.67 -6.38
CA ASN A 52 14.34 -6.18 -7.54
C ASN A 52 13.50 -7.25 -8.20
N LEU A 53 13.13 -7.04 -9.46
CA LEU A 53 12.56 -8.08 -10.30
C LEU A 53 13.68 -8.95 -10.84
N LEU A 54 13.50 -10.25 -10.76
CA LEU A 54 14.46 -11.25 -11.23
C LEU A 54 13.93 -11.90 -12.50
N PHE A 55 14.76 -11.92 -13.54
CA PHE A 55 14.45 -12.52 -14.83
C PHE A 55 15.47 -13.61 -15.17
N ASP A 56 14.97 -14.76 -15.60
CA ASP A 56 15.83 -15.86 -16.06
C ASP A 56 16.33 -15.63 -17.50
N ASN A 57 15.55 -14.90 -18.30
CA ASN A 57 15.80 -14.68 -19.72
C ASN A 57 15.69 -13.20 -20.08
N LYS A 58 16.44 -12.78 -21.10
CA LYS A 58 16.25 -11.50 -21.78
C LYS A 58 15.11 -11.61 -22.80
N PHE A 59 14.63 -10.46 -23.25
CA PHE A 59 13.56 -10.36 -24.25
C PHE A 59 14.08 -10.22 -25.68
N ASP A 60 15.31 -10.67 -25.96
CA ASP A 60 16.01 -10.45 -27.23
C ASP A 60 15.28 -11.06 -28.44
N GLN A 61 14.49 -12.11 -28.21
CA GLN A 61 13.69 -12.80 -29.23
C GLN A 61 12.50 -11.98 -29.78
N PHE A 62 12.11 -10.89 -29.13
CA PHE A 62 10.98 -10.06 -29.54
C PHE A 62 11.42 -8.86 -30.37
N SER A 63 10.60 -8.47 -31.35
CA SER A 63 10.84 -7.26 -32.15
C SER A 63 10.68 -5.99 -31.30
N ASP A 64 11.36 -4.91 -31.70
CA ASP A 64 11.28 -3.63 -30.98
C ASP A 64 9.85 -3.08 -30.94
N ALA A 65 9.12 -3.18 -32.06
CA ALA A 65 7.71 -2.79 -32.11
C ALA A 65 6.84 -3.57 -31.10
N TYR A 66 7.12 -4.86 -30.91
CA TYR A 66 6.41 -5.67 -29.91
C TYR A 66 6.77 -5.27 -28.48
N LYS A 67 8.06 -5.01 -28.21
CA LYS A 67 8.55 -4.58 -26.90
C LYS A 67 7.99 -3.22 -26.49
N GLU A 68 7.75 -2.31 -27.44
CA GLU A 68 7.16 -0.99 -27.21
C GLU A 68 5.66 -1.07 -26.88
N GLY A 69 4.94 -2.02 -27.47
CA GLY A 69 3.50 -2.20 -27.27
C GLY A 69 3.12 -3.13 -26.10
N THR A 70 4.09 -3.76 -25.43
CA THR A 70 3.82 -4.78 -24.40
C THR A 70 4.28 -4.30 -23.03
N TYR A 71 3.42 -4.44 -22.03
CA TYR A 71 3.65 -4.04 -20.65
C TYR A 71 3.47 -5.21 -19.70
N ILE A 72 4.28 -5.25 -18.65
CA ILE A 72 4.13 -6.13 -17.50
C ILE A 72 3.67 -5.28 -16.33
N PHE A 73 2.63 -5.70 -15.62
CA PHE A 73 2.17 -5.02 -14.42
C PHE A 73 2.78 -5.68 -13.19
N VAL A 74 3.39 -4.87 -12.33
CA VAL A 74 3.94 -5.31 -11.05
C VAL A 74 3.29 -4.50 -9.95
N GLY A 75 2.66 -5.18 -9.00
CA GLY A 75 1.97 -4.49 -7.91
C GLY A 75 1.17 -5.42 -7.03
N LEU A 76 0.17 -4.83 -6.40
CA LEU A 76 -0.75 -5.49 -5.49
C LEU A 76 -2.15 -5.40 -6.06
N LYS A 77 -2.94 -6.46 -5.86
CA LYS A 77 -4.38 -6.40 -6.13
C LYS A 77 -5.06 -5.40 -5.19
N ASN A 78 -4.60 -5.37 -3.95
CA ASN A 78 -5.13 -4.56 -2.87
C ASN A 78 -4.00 -4.19 -1.91
N SER A 79 -3.88 -2.91 -1.58
CA SER A 79 -2.82 -2.40 -0.71
C SER A 79 -2.94 -2.91 0.73
N ALA A 80 -4.15 -3.09 1.25
CA ALA A 80 -4.37 -3.53 2.64
C ALA A 80 -3.86 -4.96 2.90
N GLU A 81 -3.75 -5.80 1.86
CA GLU A 81 -3.17 -7.16 1.95
C GLU A 81 -1.67 -7.14 2.34
N LEU A 82 -1.00 -5.98 2.26
CA LEU A 82 0.36 -5.81 2.76
C LEU A 82 0.45 -5.89 4.28
N ILE A 83 -0.61 -5.59 5.03
CA ILE A 83 -0.55 -5.71 6.49
C ILE A 83 -0.84 -7.16 6.84
N ARG A 84 0.13 -7.82 7.47
CA ARG A 84 0.02 -9.21 7.93
C ARG A 84 -0.61 -9.30 9.30
N GLU A 85 -0.05 -8.52 10.21
CA GLU A 85 -0.42 -8.47 11.63
C GLU A 85 -0.45 -7.00 12.03
N TYR A 86 -1.37 -6.62 12.93
CA TYR A 86 -1.35 -5.32 13.57
C TYR A 86 -1.86 -5.35 15.01
N VAL A 87 -1.47 -4.35 15.78
CA VAL A 87 -2.00 -4.06 17.11
C VAL A 87 -2.03 -2.55 17.31
N LEU A 88 -3.07 -2.07 17.97
CA LEU A 88 -3.24 -0.65 18.31
C LEU A 88 -2.73 -0.35 19.72
N TYR A 89 -2.10 0.80 19.86
CA TYR A 89 -1.68 1.35 21.14
C TYR A 89 -2.40 2.65 21.42
N HIS A 90 -2.83 2.82 22.65
CA HIS A 90 -3.36 4.06 23.19
C HIS A 90 -2.55 4.44 24.43
N ARG A 91 -1.92 5.63 24.40
CA ARG A 91 -1.10 6.17 25.51
C ARG A 91 -0.05 5.16 26.01
N GLY A 92 0.65 4.53 25.06
CA GLY A 92 1.69 3.53 25.33
C GLY A 92 1.19 2.15 25.80
N LYS A 93 -0.12 1.91 25.85
CA LYS A 93 -0.71 0.60 26.21
C LYS A 93 -1.40 -0.02 25.02
N THR A 94 -1.26 -1.33 24.84
CA THR A 94 -2.07 -2.07 23.85
C THR A 94 -3.54 -1.94 24.18
N ILE A 95 -4.38 -1.68 23.17
CA ILE A 95 -5.83 -1.71 23.32
C ILE A 95 -6.25 -3.18 23.41
N ASP A 96 -7.09 -3.54 24.37
CA ASP A 96 -7.54 -4.94 24.48
C ASP A 96 -8.41 -5.32 23.27
N GLY A 97 -8.28 -6.55 22.78
CA GLY A 97 -9.02 -7.04 21.61
C GLY A 97 -8.61 -6.49 20.24
N CYS A 98 -7.59 -5.62 20.15
CA CYS A 98 -7.13 -5.06 18.87
C CYS A 98 -6.02 -5.85 18.16
N LEU A 99 -5.50 -6.91 18.78
CA LEU A 99 -4.48 -7.75 18.18
C LEU A 99 -5.10 -8.53 17.00
N GLN A 100 -4.64 -8.22 15.80
CA GLN A 100 -5.02 -8.92 14.58
C GLN A 100 -3.81 -9.68 14.03
N ASN A 101 -3.89 -11.00 13.96
CA ASN A 101 -2.81 -11.86 13.49
C ASN A 101 -2.96 -12.28 12.02
N ASP A 102 -4.16 -12.16 11.45
CA ASP A 102 -4.50 -12.59 10.09
C ASP A 102 -5.10 -11.42 9.28
N ALA A 103 -4.47 -10.24 9.36
CA ALA A 103 -4.97 -9.01 8.74
C ALA A 103 -5.08 -9.13 7.21
N THR A 104 -4.18 -9.89 6.57
CA THR A 104 -4.26 -10.14 5.12
C THR A 104 -5.58 -10.83 4.73
N THR A 105 -6.00 -11.85 5.48
CA THR A 105 -7.25 -12.57 5.22
C THR A 105 -8.46 -11.70 5.53
N GLU A 106 -8.42 -10.95 6.63
CA GLU A 106 -9.45 -9.98 7.00
C GLU A 106 -9.64 -8.95 5.88
N SER A 107 -8.56 -8.31 5.43
CA SER A 107 -8.58 -7.33 4.36
C SER A 107 -9.06 -7.94 3.04
N PHE A 108 -8.72 -9.19 2.71
CA PHE A 108 -9.24 -9.86 1.52
C PHE A 108 -10.76 -10.04 1.58
N ILE A 109 -11.31 -10.49 2.71
CA ILE A 109 -12.76 -10.70 2.90
C ILE A 109 -13.48 -9.35 2.87
N TYR A 110 -12.99 -8.37 3.64
CA TYR A 110 -13.58 -7.03 3.72
C TYR A 110 -13.60 -6.37 2.33
N ASN A 111 -12.48 -6.42 1.62
CA ASN A 111 -12.43 -5.89 0.26
C ASN A 111 -13.26 -6.69 -0.72
N THR A 112 -13.51 -7.99 -0.52
CA THR A 112 -14.41 -8.74 -1.41
C THR A 112 -15.85 -8.22 -1.35
N ILE A 113 -16.32 -7.82 -0.16
CA ILE A 113 -17.69 -7.28 0.03
C ILE A 113 -17.79 -5.77 -0.26
N LYS A 114 -16.67 -5.03 -0.26
CA LYS A 114 -16.65 -3.58 -0.56
C LYS A 114 -17.14 -3.30 -1.99
N PRO A 115 -18.10 -2.39 -2.20
CA PRO A 115 -18.62 -2.06 -3.54
C PRO A 115 -17.52 -1.59 -4.50
N LYS A 116 -17.64 -1.93 -5.78
CA LYS A 116 -16.66 -1.55 -6.81
C LYS A 116 -16.50 -0.03 -6.95
N SER A 117 -17.57 0.74 -6.74
CA SER A 117 -17.55 2.20 -6.77
C SER A 117 -16.64 2.78 -5.68
N GLU A 118 -16.52 2.13 -4.53
CA GLU A 118 -15.65 2.60 -3.44
C GLU A 118 -14.18 2.28 -3.70
N LYS A 119 -13.90 1.17 -4.40
CA LYS A 119 -12.53 0.74 -4.74
C LYS A 119 -11.84 1.63 -5.79
N ASN A 120 -12.62 2.33 -6.61
CA ASN A 120 -12.07 3.16 -7.68
C ASN A 120 -11.82 4.62 -7.27
N ASN A 121 -12.06 4.98 -6.01
CA ASN A 121 -11.98 6.38 -5.56
C ASN A 121 -10.56 6.83 -5.20
N ASN A 122 -9.69 5.88 -4.82
CA ASN A 122 -8.39 6.20 -4.24
C ASN A 122 -7.24 5.67 -5.12
N LYS A 123 -6.26 6.54 -5.39
CA LYS A 123 -5.06 6.18 -6.15
C LYS A 123 -4.13 5.30 -5.31
N PHE A 124 -3.50 4.33 -5.97
CA PHE A 124 -2.49 3.42 -5.41
C PHE A 124 -3.03 2.49 -4.31
N VAL A 125 -4.34 2.22 -4.31
CA VAL A 125 -5.00 1.33 -3.33
C VAL A 125 -5.34 -0.02 -3.96
N HIS A 126 -6.10 -0.01 -5.06
CA HIS A 126 -6.55 -1.22 -5.73
C HIS A 126 -6.04 -1.30 -7.17
N SER A 127 -5.80 -2.53 -7.63
CA SER A 127 -5.49 -2.81 -9.03
C SER A 127 -6.53 -3.79 -9.58
N LEU A 128 -7.70 -3.25 -9.93
CA LEU A 128 -8.77 -4.06 -10.51
C LEU A 128 -8.39 -4.48 -11.94
N TYR A 129 -8.70 -5.72 -12.31
CA TYR A 129 -8.34 -6.26 -13.63
C TYR A 129 -8.78 -5.36 -14.80
N GLU A 130 -10.00 -4.81 -14.74
CA GLU A 130 -10.50 -3.91 -15.78
C GLU A 130 -9.69 -2.61 -15.91
N ASN A 131 -9.25 -2.06 -14.77
CA ASN A 131 -8.41 -0.86 -14.72
C ASN A 131 -7.01 -1.20 -15.24
N ILE A 132 -6.46 -2.36 -14.84
CA ILE A 132 -5.16 -2.82 -15.32
C ILE A 132 -5.16 -3.01 -16.84
N ARG A 133 -6.20 -3.68 -17.35
CA ARG A 133 -6.39 -3.90 -18.79
C ARG A 133 -6.57 -2.59 -19.57
N GLY A 134 -7.07 -1.55 -18.93
CA GLY A 134 -7.22 -0.21 -19.50
C GLY A 134 -6.02 0.70 -19.31
N ASP A 135 -4.87 0.18 -18.87
CA ASP A 135 -3.64 0.92 -18.59
C ASP A 135 -3.81 2.06 -17.58
N ASP A 136 -4.71 1.89 -16.60
CA ASP A 136 -4.96 2.90 -15.57
C ASP A 136 -3.74 3.07 -14.66
N ILE A 137 -3.19 4.29 -14.63
CA ILE A 137 -2.00 4.66 -13.84
C ILE A 137 -2.29 4.88 -12.35
N SER A 138 -3.55 4.86 -11.92
CA SER A 138 -3.94 4.99 -10.51
C SER A 138 -3.92 3.66 -9.75
N CYS A 139 -3.54 2.56 -10.41
CA CYS A 139 -3.46 1.23 -9.80
C CYS A 139 -2.38 1.15 -8.71
N CYS A 140 -2.51 0.18 -7.81
CA CYS A 140 -1.56 -0.11 -6.73
C CYS A 140 -0.34 -0.89 -7.27
N GLY A 141 0.48 -0.23 -8.08
CA GLY A 141 1.62 -0.84 -8.75
C GLY A 141 2.20 0.02 -9.84
N ARG A 142 2.93 -0.61 -10.76
CA ARG A 142 3.59 0.05 -11.88
C ARG A 142 3.60 -0.84 -13.12
N TYR A 143 3.40 -0.22 -14.27
CA TYR A 143 3.63 -0.84 -15.57
C TYR A 143 5.08 -0.67 -15.98
N LEU A 144 5.65 -1.75 -16.50
CA LEU A 144 6.99 -1.80 -17.06
C LEU A 144 6.85 -2.22 -18.52
N SER A 145 7.25 -1.35 -19.45
CA SER A 145 7.30 -1.76 -20.85
C SER A 145 8.38 -2.81 -21.02
N MET A 146 8.12 -3.80 -21.87
CA MET A 146 9.10 -4.83 -22.20
C MET A 146 10.37 -4.22 -22.79
N LYS A 147 10.26 -3.08 -23.48
CA LYS A 147 11.41 -2.27 -23.91
C LYS A 147 12.25 -1.77 -22.73
N ALA A 148 11.65 -1.13 -21.73
CA ALA A 148 12.38 -0.64 -20.56
C ALA A 148 13.07 -1.78 -19.80
N ILE A 149 12.41 -2.93 -19.69
CA ILE A 149 13.02 -4.13 -19.10
C ILE A 149 14.22 -4.56 -19.96
N SER A 150 14.04 -4.73 -21.27
CA SER A 150 15.10 -5.15 -22.20
C SER A 150 16.35 -4.25 -22.09
N GLU A 151 16.15 -2.93 -22.08
CA GLU A 151 17.22 -1.95 -21.94
C GLU A 151 17.95 -2.07 -20.59
N ALA A 152 17.21 -2.30 -19.49
CA ALA A 152 17.80 -2.51 -18.16
C ALA A 152 18.58 -3.84 -18.05
N LEU A 153 18.15 -4.88 -18.75
CA LEU A 153 18.81 -6.20 -18.73
C LEU A 153 19.98 -6.30 -19.73
N ALA A 154 20.00 -5.47 -20.79
CA ALA A 154 21.00 -5.49 -21.84
C ALA A 154 22.46 -5.53 -21.34
N PRO A 155 22.90 -4.67 -20.40
CA PRO A 155 24.30 -4.66 -19.94
C PRO A 155 24.66 -5.83 -19.01
N GLN A 156 23.67 -6.59 -18.52
CA GLN A 156 23.91 -7.66 -17.55
C GLN A 156 24.36 -8.95 -18.23
N GLN A 157 25.33 -9.64 -17.64
CA GLN A 157 25.99 -10.80 -18.25
C GLN A 157 25.67 -12.13 -17.56
N ALA A 158 25.07 -12.10 -16.37
CA ALA A 158 24.78 -13.30 -15.59
C ALA A 158 23.32 -13.29 -15.10
N VAL A 159 22.76 -14.49 -15.03
CA VAL A 159 21.41 -14.78 -14.52
C VAL A 159 21.49 -14.99 -12.98
N PRO A 160 20.48 -14.56 -12.20
CA PRO A 160 19.28 -13.84 -12.61
C PRO A 160 19.58 -12.40 -13.02
N TYR A 161 18.95 -11.95 -14.11
CA TYR A 161 18.99 -10.54 -14.48
C TYR A 161 18.09 -9.75 -13.54
N VAL A 162 18.55 -8.57 -13.12
CA VAL A 162 17.93 -7.79 -12.06
C VAL A 162 17.42 -6.46 -12.61
N MET A 163 16.15 -6.16 -12.42
CA MET A 163 15.61 -4.82 -12.68
C MET A 163 15.09 -4.21 -11.38
N PRO A 164 15.68 -3.10 -10.89
CA PRO A 164 15.12 -2.39 -9.76
C PRO A 164 13.82 -1.68 -10.18
N VAL A 165 12.81 -1.78 -9.33
CA VAL A 165 11.49 -1.18 -9.53
C VAL A 165 11.05 -0.51 -8.24
N ASN A 166 10.48 0.68 -8.38
CA ASN A 166 9.85 1.39 -7.30
C ASN A 166 8.42 1.81 -7.67
N PHE A 167 7.56 1.77 -6.65
CA PHE A 167 6.19 2.26 -6.72
C PHE A 167 5.65 2.60 -5.33
N THR A 168 4.62 3.42 -5.31
CA THR A 168 3.93 3.85 -4.09
C THR A 168 2.71 3.00 -3.86
N VAL A 169 2.45 2.69 -2.60
CA VAL A 169 1.24 2.02 -2.14
C VAL A 169 0.56 2.89 -1.08
N SER A 170 -0.75 3.05 -1.20
CA SER A 170 -1.58 3.75 -0.23
C SER A 170 -2.53 2.76 0.42
N ILE A 171 -2.47 2.63 1.74
CA ILE A 171 -3.38 1.78 2.53
C ILE A 171 -4.34 2.71 3.27
N PRO A 172 -5.58 2.88 2.81
CA PRO A 172 -6.60 3.58 3.56
C PRO A 172 -6.81 2.93 4.92
N LEU A 173 -6.96 3.72 5.99
CA LEU A 173 -7.21 3.15 7.30
C LEU A 173 -8.56 2.44 7.35
N ASP A 174 -9.58 2.93 6.64
CA ASP A 174 -10.90 2.30 6.56
C ASP A 174 -10.90 0.93 5.85
N ASP A 175 -9.83 0.56 5.13
CA ASP A 175 -9.64 -0.79 4.58
C ASP A 175 -9.14 -1.81 5.62
N LEU A 176 -8.77 -1.35 6.82
CA LEU A 176 -8.50 -2.17 7.99
C LEU A 176 -9.76 -2.21 8.86
N LEU A 177 -10.28 -3.41 9.12
CA LEU A 177 -11.61 -3.59 9.71
C LEU A 177 -11.76 -2.87 11.07
N ILE A 178 -10.72 -2.81 11.88
CA ILE A 178 -10.76 -2.13 13.17
C ILE A 178 -11.06 -0.63 13.06
N PHE A 179 -10.71 0.00 11.95
CA PHE A 179 -10.95 1.42 11.69
C PHE A 179 -12.23 1.68 10.90
N SER A 180 -12.84 0.66 10.29
CA SER A 180 -14.09 0.84 9.54
C SER A 180 -15.25 1.34 10.42
N ALA A 181 -15.17 1.10 11.73
CA ALA A 181 -16.14 1.57 12.73
C ALA A 181 -15.73 2.87 13.44
N LEU A 182 -14.55 3.43 13.14
CA LEU A 182 -14.01 4.64 13.79
C LEU A 182 -14.44 5.95 13.10
N SER A 183 -15.57 5.96 12.38
CA SER A 183 -16.19 7.20 11.91
C SER A 183 -16.62 8.07 13.10
N GLU A 184 -16.23 9.34 13.09
CA GLU A 184 -16.66 10.38 14.06
C GLU A 184 -15.99 10.37 15.45
N TYR A 185 -14.76 9.82 15.57
CA TYR A 185 -14.03 9.83 16.84
C TYR A 185 -12.93 10.91 16.89
N PRO A 186 -13.08 12.00 17.68
CA PRO A 186 -12.05 13.03 17.78
C PRO A 186 -10.88 12.55 18.65
N ASN A 187 -9.66 12.62 18.10
CA ASN A 187 -8.45 12.25 18.84
C ASN A 187 -8.25 13.06 20.14
N SER A 188 -8.83 14.25 20.30
CA SER A 188 -8.77 15.02 21.56
C SER A 188 -9.28 14.25 22.78
N ILE A 189 -10.15 13.26 22.59
CA ILE A 189 -10.66 12.36 23.64
C ILE A 189 -9.73 11.15 23.85
N PHE A 190 -9.12 10.64 22.77
CA PHE A 190 -8.33 9.42 22.75
C PHE A 190 -6.81 9.64 22.79
N GLY A 191 -6.31 10.88 22.81
CA GLY A 191 -4.87 11.16 22.91
C GLY A 191 -4.01 10.38 21.90
N ASP A 192 -2.83 9.94 22.36
CA ASP A 192 -1.81 9.23 21.57
C ASP A 192 -2.29 7.86 21.09
N LEU A 193 -2.68 7.76 19.82
CA LEU A 193 -3.07 6.53 19.13
C LEU A 193 -1.98 6.13 18.13
N LYS A 194 -1.54 4.87 18.19
CA LYS A 194 -0.55 4.31 17.27
C LYS A 194 -0.99 2.97 16.72
N ILE A 195 -0.55 2.67 15.51
CA ILE A 195 -0.59 1.32 14.94
C ILE A 195 0.81 0.76 14.90
N LYS A 196 0.93 -0.49 15.31
CA LYS A 196 2.11 -1.31 15.07
C LYS A 196 1.71 -2.43 14.13
N PHE A 197 2.45 -2.65 13.06
CA PHE A 197 2.14 -3.69 12.08
C PHE A 197 3.37 -4.38 11.50
N LYS A 198 3.17 -5.54 10.87
CA LYS A 198 4.17 -6.26 10.08
C LYS A 198 3.72 -6.37 8.63
N ILE A 199 4.69 -6.40 7.71
CA ILE A 199 4.41 -6.50 6.27
C ILE A 199 4.25 -7.97 5.86
N ASN A 200 3.30 -8.25 4.99
CA ASN A 200 3.15 -9.52 4.30
C ASN A 200 4.03 -9.55 3.03
N PRO A 201 5.12 -10.34 3.01
CA PRO A 201 5.97 -10.46 1.82
C PRO A 201 5.29 -11.16 0.64
N ASN A 202 4.23 -11.93 0.90
CA ASN A 202 3.57 -12.77 -0.11
C ASN A 202 2.38 -12.08 -0.78
N ALA A 203 2.11 -10.81 -0.47
CA ALA A 203 1.00 -10.06 -1.04
C ALA A 203 1.23 -9.65 -2.51
N PHE A 204 2.49 -9.61 -2.96
CA PHE A 204 2.85 -9.17 -4.31
C PHE A 204 2.41 -10.17 -5.38
N LEU A 205 1.85 -9.64 -6.46
CA LEU A 205 1.38 -10.40 -7.61
C LEU A 205 2.08 -9.89 -8.87
N ASN A 206 2.44 -10.81 -9.76
CA ASN A 206 3.06 -10.52 -11.04
C ASN A 206 2.16 -11.08 -12.15
N TYR A 207 1.73 -10.24 -13.10
CA TYR A 207 0.88 -10.63 -14.23
C TYR A 207 1.37 -10.00 -15.54
#